data_AF-A0A847NI80-F1
#
_entry.id   AF-A0A847NI80-F1
#
_cell.length_a   1.000
_cell.length_b   1.000
_cell.length_c   1.000
_cell.angle_alpha   90.00
_cell.angle_beta   90.00
_cell.angle_gamma   90.00
#
_symmetry.space_group_name_H-M   'P 1'
#
loop_
_entity.id
_entity.type
_entity.pdbx_description
1 polymer ?
#
loop_
_entity_poly.entity_id
_entity_poly.type
_entity_poly.pdbx_seq_one_letter_code
_entity_poly.pdbx_strand_id
1 'polypeptide(L)'
;MLLEEAIIRLEPQIFKKFGDIFTEEQMKDIIKAKGRSGQLLELLLGLENSSKLLDFENGELKTNKCDRLGKPLETMFIMQISSIIDELLAKKPFYETPLFKKINNLLYVPICKEGEPKDWFILPYAHVNLLDNKFKELRIQIEKDYYNICEQLNKHIKSSEEGYIHTSNGEYIQIRSKDSKPYSPIYSKIYNKTVSNKNHAFYFKKSFMIYITQ
;
A
#
# COMPACT_ATOMS: atom_id res chain seq x y z
N MET A 1 -10.01 12.25 -12.38
CA MET A 1 -8.73 12.95 -12.16
C MET A 1 -7.60 12.02 -12.51
N LEU A 2 -6.67 12.51 -13.33
CA LEU A 2 -5.41 11.85 -13.65
C LEU A 2 -4.36 12.13 -12.57
N LEU A 3 -3.41 11.22 -12.41
CA LEU A 3 -2.32 11.33 -11.44
C LEU A 3 -1.51 12.62 -11.65
N GLU A 4 -1.28 13.00 -12.90
CA GLU A 4 -0.52 14.20 -13.27
C GLU A 4 -1.21 15.50 -12.82
N GLU A 5 -2.55 15.52 -12.85
CA GLU A 5 -3.33 16.65 -12.32
C GLU A 5 -3.19 16.76 -10.80
N ALA A 6 -3.09 15.63 -10.11
CA ALA A 6 -2.86 15.59 -8.67
C ALA A 6 -1.45 16.06 -8.32
N ILE A 7 -0.43 15.74 -9.12
CA ILE A 7 0.93 16.26 -8.94
C ILE A 7 0.93 17.80 -8.97
N ILE A 8 0.25 18.43 -9.94
CA ILE A 8 0.16 19.89 -10.04
C ILE A 8 -0.44 20.51 -8.76
N ARG A 9 -1.41 19.83 -8.13
CA ARG A 9 -2.03 20.27 -6.87
C ARG A 9 -1.16 20.00 -5.65
N LEU A 10 -0.32 18.97 -5.70
CA LEU A 10 0.57 18.56 -4.62
C LEU A 10 1.80 19.46 -4.50
N GLU A 11 2.40 19.87 -5.62
CA GLU A 11 3.65 20.64 -5.68
C GLU A 11 3.66 21.86 -4.74
N PRO A 12 2.61 22.72 -4.70
CA PRO A 12 2.60 23.88 -3.81
C PRO A 12 2.45 23.52 -2.31
N GLN A 13 2.24 22.26 -1.97
CA GLN A 13 2.01 21.77 -0.60
C GLN A 13 3.22 21.08 0.00
N ILE A 14 4.28 20.85 -0.78
CA ILE A 14 5.51 20.24 -0.30
C ILE A 14 6.13 21.14 0.78
N PHE A 15 6.56 20.52 1.88
CA PHE A 15 7.08 21.11 3.11
C PHE A 15 6.11 21.99 3.91
N LYS A 16 4.87 22.18 3.47
CA LYS A 16 3.86 22.88 4.27
C LYS A 16 3.40 22.02 5.43
N LYS A 17 3.25 22.65 6.59
CA LYS A 17 2.73 22.01 7.78
C LYS A 17 1.23 21.77 7.63
N PHE A 18 0.73 20.71 8.24
CA PHE A 18 -0.68 20.37 8.27
C PHE A 18 -1.51 21.47 8.91
N GLY A 19 -0.99 22.19 9.91
CA GLY A 19 -1.66 23.35 10.50
C GLY A 19 -1.83 24.54 9.56
N ASP A 20 -1.05 24.62 8.48
CA ASP A 20 -1.17 25.66 7.45
C ASP A 20 -2.12 25.24 6.32
N ILE A 21 -2.44 23.94 6.22
CA ILE A 21 -3.23 23.34 5.13
C ILE A 21 -4.65 22.99 5.60
N PHE A 22 -4.77 22.46 6.82
CA PHE A 22 -6.00 21.87 7.35
C PHE A 22 -6.46 22.59 8.61
N THR A 23 -7.78 22.64 8.80
CA THR A 23 -8.39 23.14 10.04
C THR A 23 -8.29 22.10 11.16
N GLU A 24 -8.43 22.55 12.42
CA GLU A 24 -8.45 21.65 13.58
C GLU A 24 -9.55 20.58 13.46
N GLU A 25 -10.74 20.95 12.95
CA GLU A 25 -11.85 20.01 12.76
C GLU A 25 -11.52 18.97 11.68
N GLN A 26 -10.83 19.34 10.59
CA GLN A 26 -10.39 18.38 9.59
C GLN A 26 -9.40 17.36 10.18
N MET A 27 -8.50 17.82 11.04
CA MET A 27 -7.49 17.01 11.74
C MET A 27 -8.01 16.26 12.97
N LYS A 28 -9.29 16.36 13.29
CA LYS A 28 -9.90 15.64 14.40
C LYS A 28 -9.66 14.13 14.30
N ASP A 29 -9.27 13.54 15.43
CA ASP A 29 -8.94 12.12 15.58
C ASP A 29 -7.85 11.57 14.63
N ILE A 30 -7.07 12.42 13.96
CA ILE A 30 -6.05 12.00 12.98
C ILE A 30 -4.98 11.05 13.55
N ILE A 31 -4.76 11.11 14.86
CA ILE A 31 -3.86 10.19 15.59
C ILE A 31 -4.54 8.82 15.83
N LYS A 32 -5.82 8.81 16.20
CA LYS A 32 -6.57 7.57 16.53
C LYS A 32 -6.97 6.81 15.28
N ALA A 33 -7.42 7.53 14.25
CA ALA A 33 -7.90 6.97 13.00
C ALA A 33 -6.74 6.66 12.04
N LYS A 34 -6.25 5.42 12.09
CA LYS A 34 -5.21 4.90 11.19
C LYS A 34 -5.71 4.92 9.74
N GLY A 35 -5.42 6.01 9.03
CA GLY A 35 -5.86 6.26 7.65
C GLY A 35 -6.30 7.71 7.40
N ARG A 36 -6.64 8.46 8.46
CA ARG A 36 -7.17 9.83 8.33
C ARG A 36 -6.23 10.79 7.61
N SER A 37 -4.91 10.66 7.82
CA SER A 37 -3.93 11.48 7.09
C SER A 37 -3.93 11.21 5.58
N GLY A 38 -4.19 9.97 5.16
CA GLY A 38 -4.33 9.63 3.74
C GLY A 38 -5.59 10.22 3.14
N GLN A 39 -6.71 10.13 3.86
CA GLN A 39 -7.98 10.75 3.45
C GLN A 39 -7.88 12.28 3.32
N LEU A 40 -7.18 12.94 4.25
CA LEU A 40 -6.93 14.38 4.15
C LEU A 40 -6.08 14.74 2.94
N LEU A 41 -5.09 13.91 2.60
CA LEU A 41 -4.29 14.07 1.40
C LEU A 41 -5.15 13.88 0.14
N GLU A 42 -6.01 12.87 0.08
CA GLU A 42 -6.97 12.69 -1.02
C GLU A 42 -7.84 13.95 -1.21
N LEU A 43 -8.43 14.46 -0.13
CA LEU A 43 -9.25 15.67 -0.17
C LEU A 43 -8.46 16.92 -0.60
N LEU A 44 -7.22 17.07 -0.12
CA LEU A 44 -6.32 18.16 -0.51
C LEU A 44 -6.05 18.16 -2.02
N LEU A 45 -5.93 16.97 -2.62
CA LEU A 45 -5.74 16.80 -4.05
C LEU A 45 -7.06 16.94 -4.83
N GLY A 46 -8.20 17.02 -4.14
CA GLY A 46 -9.54 17.09 -4.73
C GLY A 46 -10.07 15.76 -5.23
N LEU A 47 -9.62 14.66 -4.62
CA LEU A 47 -10.23 13.35 -4.75
C LEU A 47 -11.37 13.19 -3.75
N GLU A 48 -12.30 12.30 -4.06
CA GLU A 48 -13.33 11.84 -3.12
C GLU A 48 -12.84 10.57 -2.42
N ASN A 49 -13.09 10.45 -1.11
CA ASN A 49 -12.83 9.20 -0.41
C ASN A 49 -13.78 8.12 -0.95
N SER A 50 -13.25 7.11 -1.61
CA SER A 50 -14.06 6.08 -2.27
C SER A 50 -13.49 4.68 -2.06
N SER A 51 -14.29 3.67 -2.39
CA SER A 51 -13.87 2.25 -2.38
C SER A 51 -13.37 1.77 -3.74
N LYS A 52 -13.08 2.69 -4.67
CA LYS A 52 -12.57 2.36 -6.00
C LYS A 52 -11.26 1.60 -5.91
N LEU A 53 -10.97 0.79 -6.94
CA LEU A 53 -9.72 0.04 -6.99
C LEU A 53 -8.51 0.98 -7.12
N LEU A 54 -8.66 2.12 -7.78
CA LEU A 54 -7.61 3.13 -7.97
C LEU A 54 -8.12 4.48 -7.49
N ASP A 55 -7.23 5.28 -6.92
CA ASP A 55 -7.52 6.65 -6.47
C ASP A 55 -7.61 7.62 -7.67
N PHE A 56 -6.75 7.42 -8.68
CA PHE A 56 -6.77 8.15 -9.94
C PHE A 56 -7.34 7.28 -11.06
N GLU A 57 -7.71 7.90 -12.18
CA GLU A 57 -8.14 7.16 -13.38
C GLU A 57 -7.03 6.26 -13.94
N ASN A 58 -5.77 6.71 -13.82
CA ASN A 58 -4.60 6.06 -14.38
C ASN A 58 -3.59 5.59 -13.31
N GLY A 59 -3.88 5.66 -12.01
CA GLY A 59 -2.90 5.31 -10.97
C GLY A 59 -3.43 5.31 -9.54
N GLU A 60 -2.56 5.09 -8.58
CA GLU A 60 -2.87 4.99 -7.15
C GLU A 60 -2.12 6.07 -6.36
N LEU A 61 -2.74 6.58 -5.29
CA LEU A 61 -2.11 7.44 -4.30
C LEU A 61 -1.72 6.60 -3.09
N LYS A 62 -0.48 6.72 -2.64
CA LYS A 62 -0.08 6.13 -1.35
C LYS A 62 0.71 7.10 -0.50
N THR A 63 0.47 7.01 0.80
CA THR A 63 1.24 7.73 1.81
C THR A 63 1.76 6.79 2.89
N ASN A 64 2.85 7.19 3.53
CA ASN A 64 3.49 6.48 4.63
C ASN A 64 3.99 7.47 5.68
N LYS A 65 3.96 7.04 6.95
CA LYS A 65 4.64 7.77 8.02
C LYS A 65 6.16 7.64 7.87
N CYS A 66 6.84 8.78 7.82
CA CYS A 66 8.30 8.87 7.81
C CYS A 66 8.81 9.84 8.89
N ASP A 67 10.14 9.86 9.06
CA ASP A 67 10.84 10.89 9.83
C ASP A 67 11.09 12.15 8.98
N ARG A 68 11.71 13.18 9.58
CA ARG A 68 11.99 14.45 8.88
C ARG A 68 12.94 14.33 7.68
N LEU A 69 13.69 13.23 7.58
CA LEU A 69 14.59 12.93 6.47
C LEU A 69 13.93 12.07 5.39
N GLY A 70 12.64 11.75 5.53
CA GLY A 70 11.89 10.90 4.60
C GLY A 70 12.11 9.41 4.82
N LYS A 71 12.79 8.99 5.90
CA LYS A 71 12.98 7.57 6.19
C LYS A 71 11.65 6.93 6.62
N PRO A 72 11.18 5.88 5.94
CA PRO A 72 9.90 5.25 6.27
C PRO A 72 9.93 4.57 7.65
N LEU A 73 8.93 4.88 8.48
CA LEU A 73 8.81 4.35 9.84
C LEU A 73 7.91 3.12 9.91
N GLU A 74 7.13 2.83 8.88
CA GLU A 74 6.22 1.68 8.80
C GLU A 74 6.18 1.07 7.39
N THR A 75 5.65 -0.16 7.27
CA THR A 75 5.29 -0.73 5.96
C THR A 75 4.03 -0.05 5.42
N MET A 76 3.89 0.03 4.11
CA MET A 76 2.78 0.73 3.46
C MET A 76 1.77 -0.26 2.89
N PHE A 77 0.50 -0.12 3.27
CA PHE A 77 -0.58 -1.00 2.83
C PHE A 77 -0.84 -0.86 1.32
N ILE A 78 -1.09 -1.98 0.63
CA ILE A 78 -1.45 -2.01 -0.79
C ILE A 78 -2.91 -2.41 -0.96
N MET A 79 -3.25 -3.67 -0.65
CA MET A 79 -4.59 -4.23 -0.76
C MET A 79 -4.76 -5.49 0.10
N GLN A 80 -5.98 -5.78 0.55
CA GLN A 80 -6.32 -7.05 1.17
C GLN A 80 -6.32 -8.19 0.14
N ILE A 81 -6.07 -9.42 0.60
CA ILE A 81 -5.95 -10.57 -0.30
C ILE A 81 -7.19 -11.48 -0.30
N SER A 82 -8.16 -11.26 0.58
CA SER A 82 -9.31 -12.15 0.74
C SER A 82 -10.09 -12.36 -0.57
N SER A 83 -10.23 -11.32 -1.39
CA SER A 83 -10.92 -11.40 -2.69
C SER A 83 -10.08 -12.01 -3.82
N ILE A 84 -8.77 -12.19 -3.62
CA ILE A 84 -7.83 -12.65 -4.65
C ILE A 84 -7.01 -13.88 -4.21
N ILE A 85 -7.37 -14.50 -3.08
CA ILE A 85 -6.57 -15.61 -2.51
C ILE A 85 -6.40 -16.74 -3.51
N ASP A 86 -7.46 -17.13 -4.22
CA ASP A 86 -7.40 -18.21 -5.20
C ASP A 86 -6.56 -17.79 -6.43
N GLU A 87 -6.52 -16.50 -6.81
CA GLU A 87 -5.61 -16.03 -7.86
C GLU A 87 -4.14 -16.17 -7.45
N LEU A 88 -3.81 -15.88 -6.18
CA LEU A 88 -2.47 -16.06 -5.63
C LEU A 88 -2.08 -17.54 -5.58
N LEU A 89 -3.00 -18.39 -5.13
CA LEU A 89 -2.75 -19.82 -5.00
C LEU A 89 -2.61 -20.51 -6.36
N ALA A 90 -3.34 -20.03 -7.37
CA ALA A 90 -3.19 -20.43 -8.77
C ALA A 90 -1.97 -19.79 -9.48
N LYS A 91 -1.25 -18.87 -8.82
CA LYS A 91 -0.12 -18.12 -9.40
C LYS A 91 -0.50 -17.38 -10.69
N LYS A 92 -1.61 -16.65 -10.66
CA LYS A 92 -2.07 -15.83 -11.79
C LYS A 92 -0.92 -14.98 -12.34
N PRO A 93 -0.79 -14.81 -13.67
CA PRO A 93 0.29 -14.01 -14.24
C PRO A 93 0.35 -12.60 -13.63
N PHE A 94 1.53 -12.19 -13.15
CA PHE A 94 1.72 -10.97 -12.37
C PHE A 94 1.07 -9.73 -13.01
N TYR A 95 1.27 -9.53 -14.32
CA TYR A 95 0.75 -8.40 -15.08
C TYR A 95 -0.79 -8.35 -15.18
N GLU A 96 -1.47 -9.47 -14.94
CA GLU A 96 -2.94 -9.58 -14.97
C GLU A 96 -3.56 -9.46 -13.57
N THR A 97 -2.75 -9.25 -12.54
CA THR A 97 -3.22 -9.21 -11.15
C THR A 97 -3.79 -7.84 -10.77
N PRO A 98 -4.78 -7.78 -9.86
CA PRO A 98 -5.19 -6.54 -9.22
C PRO A 98 -4.05 -5.85 -8.45
N LEU A 99 -3.07 -6.64 -7.96
CA LEU A 99 -1.87 -6.11 -7.33
C LEU A 99 -1.08 -5.26 -8.33
N PHE A 100 -0.71 -5.81 -9.50
CA PHE A 100 0.02 -5.06 -10.52
C PHE A 100 -0.75 -3.82 -10.97
N LYS A 101 -2.07 -3.94 -11.18
CA LYS A 101 -2.92 -2.79 -11.51
C LYS A 101 -2.83 -1.66 -10.48
N LYS A 102 -2.76 -1.98 -9.19
CA LYS A 102 -2.63 -1.00 -8.10
C LYS A 102 -1.25 -0.34 -7.98
N ILE A 103 -0.19 -1.01 -8.43
CA ILE A 103 1.18 -0.57 -8.16
C ILE A 103 1.93 -0.10 -9.41
N ASN A 104 1.37 -0.30 -10.61
CA ASN A 104 2.08 0.01 -11.85
C ASN A 104 2.25 1.52 -12.10
N ASN A 105 1.35 2.36 -11.61
CA ASN A 105 1.45 3.82 -11.71
C ASN A 105 1.03 4.41 -10.36
N LEU A 106 2.03 4.85 -9.59
CA LEU A 106 1.91 5.14 -8.17
C LEU A 106 2.46 6.52 -7.87
N LEU A 107 1.66 7.35 -7.20
CA LEU A 107 2.11 8.58 -6.57
C LEU A 107 2.35 8.30 -5.08
N TYR A 108 3.63 8.19 -4.69
CA TYR A 108 4.03 8.01 -3.30
C TYR A 108 4.31 9.36 -2.65
N VAL A 109 3.58 9.68 -1.58
CA VAL A 109 3.65 10.96 -0.87
C VAL A 109 4.01 10.71 0.61
N PRO A 110 5.30 10.83 1.01
CA PRO A 110 5.70 10.68 2.40
C PRO A 110 5.16 11.82 3.27
N ILE A 111 4.67 11.48 4.47
CA ILE A 111 4.25 12.46 5.49
C ILE A 111 5.15 12.31 6.70
N CYS A 112 5.88 13.36 7.05
CA CYS A 112 6.63 13.43 8.29
C CYS A 112 5.64 13.57 9.45
N LYS A 113 5.63 12.59 10.37
CA LYS A 113 4.75 12.60 11.56
C LYS A 113 5.57 12.63 12.85
N GLU A 114 6.42 13.64 12.96
CA GLU A 114 7.13 13.99 14.19
C GLU A 114 6.42 15.17 14.88
N GLY A 115 6.28 15.10 16.20
CA GLY A 115 5.57 16.11 16.97
C GLY A 115 4.04 16.05 16.84
N GLU A 116 3.40 17.17 17.13
CA GLU A 116 1.94 17.33 17.10
C GLU A 116 1.40 17.30 15.66
N PRO A 117 0.14 16.88 15.43
CA PRO A 117 -0.43 16.78 14.08
C PRO A 117 -0.32 18.04 13.23
N LYS A 118 -0.42 19.23 13.85
CA LYS A 118 -0.26 20.51 13.16
C LYS A 118 1.15 20.74 12.61
N ASP A 119 2.16 20.09 13.19
CA ASP A 119 3.57 20.20 12.79
C ASP A 119 3.98 19.13 11.78
N TRP A 120 3.11 18.16 11.50
CA TRP A 120 3.33 17.18 10.42
C TRP A 120 3.36 17.90 9.09
N PHE A 121 4.13 17.40 8.13
CA PHE A 121 4.27 18.04 6.83
C PHE A 121 4.49 17.02 5.71
N ILE A 122 4.16 17.44 4.50
CA ILE A 122 4.34 16.66 3.28
C ILE A 122 5.79 16.77 2.82
N LEU A 123 6.43 15.65 2.53
CA LEU A 123 7.76 15.60 1.94
C LEU A 123 7.67 15.44 0.40
N PRO A 124 8.76 15.71 -0.35
CA PRO A 124 8.81 15.47 -1.79
C PRO A 124 8.30 14.08 -2.15
N TYR A 125 7.44 14.01 -3.17
CA TYR A 125 6.82 12.78 -3.62
C TYR A 125 7.74 11.99 -4.55
N ALA A 126 7.41 10.73 -4.79
CA ALA A 126 7.96 9.92 -5.87
C ALA A 126 6.84 9.45 -6.80
N HIS A 127 7.00 9.69 -8.11
CA HIS A 127 6.11 9.14 -9.14
C HIS A 127 6.74 7.89 -9.75
N VAL A 128 6.14 6.74 -9.46
CA VAL A 128 6.62 5.42 -9.87
C VAL A 128 5.71 4.85 -10.94
N ASN A 129 6.23 4.72 -12.17
CA ASN A 129 5.56 4.02 -13.25
C ASN A 129 6.37 2.77 -13.64
N LEU A 130 5.94 1.58 -13.22
CA LEU A 130 6.66 0.32 -13.44
C LEU A 130 6.82 -0.05 -14.92
N LEU A 131 6.03 0.56 -15.81
CA LEU A 131 6.17 0.37 -17.26
C LEU A 131 7.29 1.21 -17.86
N ASP A 132 7.77 2.25 -17.16
CA ASP A 132 8.91 3.04 -17.59
C ASP A 132 10.20 2.22 -17.48
N ASN A 133 11.10 2.39 -18.47
CA ASN A 133 12.42 1.73 -18.46
C ASN A 133 13.24 2.07 -17.19
N LYS A 134 13.07 3.27 -16.63
CA LYS A 134 13.76 3.69 -15.40
C LYS A 134 13.44 2.80 -14.19
N PHE A 135 12.28 2.14 -14.19
CA PHE A 135 11.83 1.24 -13.12
C PHE A 135 11.83 -0.23 -13.53
N LYS A 136 12.51 -0.59 -14.63
CA LYS A 136 12.57 -1.97 -15.13
C LYS A 136 13.07 -2.96 -14.07
N GLU A 137 14.18 -2.65 -13.39
CA GLU A 137 14.76 -3.54 -12.37
C GLU A 137 13.82 -3.69 -11.16
N LEU A 138 13.21 -2.58 -10.73
CA LEU A 138 12.19 -2.60 -9.69
C LEU A 138 11.00 -3.49 -10.07
N ARG A 139 10.50 -3.36 -11.31
CA ARG A 139 9.39 -4.19 -11.82
C ARG A 139 9.77 -5.68 -11.83
N ILE A 140 10.95 -6.03 -12.32
CA ILE A 140 11.45 -7.42 -12.34
C ILE A 140 11.52 -7.98 -10.91
N GLN A 141 12.05 -7.20 -9.97
CA GLN A 141 12.17 -7.65 -8.59
C GLN A 141 10.81 -7.81 -7.89
N ILE A 142 9.84 -6.90 -8.12
CA ILE A 142 8.49 -7.04 -7.57
C ILE A 142 7.75 -8.24 -8.18
N GLU A 143 7.94 -8.51 -9.47
CA GLU A 143 7.39 -9.70 -10.12
C GLU A 143 7.95 -10.99 -9.48
N LYS A 144 9.26 -11.03 -9.24
CA LYS A 144 9.92 -12.13 -8.53
C LYS A 144 9.38 -12.29 -7.11
N ASP A 145 9.22 -11.19 -6.37
CA ASP A 145 8.62 -11.19 -5.04
C ASP A 145 7.21 -11.77 -5.04
N TYR A 146 6.38 -11.39 -6.02
CA TYR A 146 5.01 -11.86 -6.17
C TYR A 146 4.96 -13.39 -6.29
N TYR A 147 5.73 -13.98 -7.22
CA TYR A 147 5.72 -15.43 -7.40
C TYR A 147 6.32 -16.16 -6.20
N ASN A 148 7.39 -15.63 -5.60
CA ASN A 148 7.96 -16.19 -4.36
C ASN A 148 6.95 -16.20 -3.21
N ILE A 149 6.15 -15.12 -3.07
CA ILE A 149 5.07 -15.07 -2.09
C ILE A 149 4.00 -16.13 -2.40
N CYS A 150 3.60 -16.30 -3.67
CA CYS A 150 2.62 -17.32 -4.05
C CYS A 150 3.10 -18.75 -3.71
N GLU A 151 4.40 -19.04 -3.88
CA GLU A 151 4.98 -20.32 -3.45
C GLU A 151 4.94 -20.49 -1.93
N GLN A 152 5.30 -19.45 -1.17
CA GLN A 152 5.25 -19.48 0.30
C GLN A 152 3.83 -19.75 0.81
N LEU A 153 2.82 -19.08 0.26
CA LEU A 153 1.41 -19.32 0.61
C LEU A 153 1.00 -20.77 0.37
N ASN A 154 1.30 -21.31 -0.82
CA ASN A 154 1.02 -22.70 -1.15
C ASN A 154 1.75 -23.68 -0.22
N LYS A 155 3.02 -23.39 0.11
CA LYS A 155 3.80 -24.19 1.04
C LYS A 155 3.16 -24.20 2.43
N HIS A 156 2.78 -23.03 2.97
CA HIS A 156 2.13 -22.92 4.27
C HIS A 156 0.87 -23.81 4.36
N ILE A 157 0.01 -23.78 3.34
CA ILE A 157 -1.24 -24.55 3.33
C ILE A 157 -1.00 -26.08 3.31
N LYS A 158 0.07 -26.52 2.63
CA LYS A 158 0.42 -27.94 2.44
C LYS A 158 1.23 -28.52 3.60
N SER A 159 2.07 -27.72 4.25
CA SER A 159 3.03 -28.23 5.23
C SER A 159 2.72 -27.87 6.68
N SER A 160 1.83 -26.89 6.94
CA SER A 160 1.43 -26.57 8.32
C SER A 160 0.35 -27.54 8.81
N GLU A 161 0.40 -27.87 10.10
CA GLU A 161 -0.61 -28.72 10.75
C GLU A 161 -2.03 -28.11 10.64
N GLU A 162 -2.14 -26.79 10.80
CA GLU A 162 -3.41 -26.06 10.66
C GLU A 162 -3.83 -25.83 9.20
N GLY A 163 -2.90 -25.95 8.25
CA GLY A 163 -3.12 -25.64 6.85
C GLY A 163 -3.39 -24.16 6.56
N TYR A 164 -2.94 -23.26 7.44
CA TYR A 164 -3.14 -21.81 7.32
C TYR A 164 -1.97 -21.09 6.67
N ILE A 165 -2.27 -19.99 5.98
CA ILE A 165 -1.28 -19.06 5.47
C ILE A 165 -0.71 -18.20 6.61
N HIS A 166 0.59 -17.91 6.50
CA HIS A 166 1.30 -16.99 7.38
C HIS A 166 1.96 -15.86 6.59
N THR A 167 2.65 -14.97 7.31
CA THR A 167 3.44 -13.89 6.70
C THR A 167 4.38 -14.45 5.64
N SER A 168 4.27 -13.94 4.42
CA SER A 168 5.09 -14.34 3.28
C SER A 168 5.84 -13.13 2.76
N ASN A 169 7.14 -13.25 2.51
CA ASN A 169 8.02 -12.12 2.27
C ASN A 169 8.69 -12.20 0.90
N GLY A 170 8.70 -11.07 0.19
CA GLY A 170 9.66 -10.73 -0.84
C GLY A 170 10.65 -9.68 -0.34
N GLU A 171 11.42 -9.11 -1.27
CA GLU A 171 12.38 -8.04 -1.05
C GLU A 171 11.70 -6.70 -0.78
N TYR A 172 10.73 -6.32 -1.62
CA TYR A 172 10.01 -5.05 -1.62
C TYR A 172 8.54 -5.18 -1.23
N ILE A 173 7.90 -6.33 -1.48
CA ILE A 173 6.52 -6.58 -1.05
C ILE A 173 6.44 -7.75 -0.07
N GLN A 174 5.37 -7.79 0.73
CA GLN A 174 5.05 -8.89 1.63
C GLN A 174 3.55 -9.04 1.83
N ILE A 175 3.11 -10.23 2.21
CA ILE A 175 1.78 -10.48 2.75
C ILE A 175 1.90 -10.67 4.26
N ARG A 176 1.06 -9.98 5.03
CA ARG A 176 0.95 -10.14 6.50
C ARG A 176 -0.48 -9.93 6.95
N SER A 177 -0.78 -10.34 8.18
CA SER A 177 -2.12 -10.19 8.76
C SER A 177 -2.53 -8.70 8.82
N LYS A 178 -3.77 -8.42 8.42
CA LYS A 178 -4.39 -7.08 8.42
C LYS A 178 -5.86 -7.23 8.75
N ASP A 179 -6.13 -7.33 10.05
CA ASP A 179 -7.47 -7.62 10.55
C ASP A 179 -7.65 -7.07 11.97
N SER A 180 -8.91 -6.92 12.38
CA SER A 180 -9.33 -6.55 13.73
C SER A 180 -10.41 -7.51 14.20
N LYS A 181 -10.66 -7.60 15.51
CA LYS A 181 -11.78 -8.43 16.00
C LYS A 181 -13.12 -7.74 15.67
N PRO A 182 -14.17 -8.48 15.26
CA PRO A 182 -14.16 -9.91 14.96
C PRO A 182 -13.38 -10.21 13.67
N TYR A 183 -12.57 -11.28 13.70
CA TYR A 183 -11.69 -11.62 12.59
C TYR A 183 -12.47 -12.11 11.37
N SER A 184 -11.93 -11.82 10.18
CA SER A 184 -12.47 -12.19 8.89
C SER A 184 -11.65 -13.33 8.28
N PRO A 185 -12.10 -14.59 8.36
CA PRO A 185 -11.36 -15.73 7.80
C PRO A 185 -11.29 -15.67 6.27
N ILE A 186 -10.33 -16.37 5.70
CA ILE A 186 -10.15 -16.50 4.25
C ILE A 186 -10.42 -17.95 3.85
N TYR A 187 -11.40 -18.15 2.99
CA TYR A 187 -11.71 -19.44 2.38
C TYR A 187 -11.09 -19.52 0.98
N SER A 188 -10.44 -20.64 0.66
CA SER A 188 -9.93 -20.92 -0.68
C SER A 188 -10.80 -21.97 -1.35
N LYS A 189 -11.26 -21.67 -2.57
CA LYS A 189 -11.98 -22.63 -3.40
C LYS A 189 -11.05 -23.70 -3.97
N ILE A 190 -9.79 -23.34 -4.25
CA ILE A 190 -8.78 -24.28 -4.78
C ILE A 190 -8.49 -25.41 -3.80
N TYR A 191 -8.38 -25.08 -2.50
CA TYR A 191 -8.14 -26.08 -1.45
C TYR A 191 -9.42 -26.56 -0.77
N ASN A 192 -10.58 -26.02 -1.15
CA ASN A 192 -11.90 -26.32 -0.56
C ASN A 192 -11.92 -26.22 0.98
N LYS A 193 -11.18 -25.27 1.56
CA LYS A 193 -11.06 -25.08 3.01
C LYS A 193 -10.76 -23.63 3.40
N THR A 194 -10.98 -23.32 4.67
CA THR A 194 -10.46 -22.09 5.28
C THR A 194 -8.94 -22.18 5.35
N VAL A 195 -8.26 -21.24 4.71
CA VAL A 195 -6.78 -21.16 4.65
C VAL A 195 -6.23 -20.07 5.57
N SER A 196 -7.09 -19.34 6.28
CA SER A 196 -6.68 -18.43 7.35
C SER A 196 -7.87 -18.10 8.24
N ASN A 197 -7.66 -17.99 9.54
CA ASN A 197 -8.65 -17.49 10.48
C ASN A 197 -8.72 -15.95 10.58
N LYS A 198 -7.83 -15.23 9.88
CA LYS A 198 -7.75 -13.76 9.85
C LYS A 198 -7.51 -13.24 8.43
N ASN A 199 -7.89 -12.00 8.17
CA ASN A 199 -7.57 -11.38 6.89
C ASN A 199 -6.09 -10.97 6.81
N HIS A 200 -5.60 -10.93 5.59
CA HIS A 200 -4.22 -10.62 5.24
C HIS A 200 -4.21 -9.57 4.12
N ALA A 201 -3.10 -8.85 4.00
CA ALA A 201 -2.94 -7.83 2.97
C ALA A 201 -1.51 -7.81 2.44
N PHE A 202 -1.38 -7.37 1.20
CA PHE A 202 -0.12 -6.93 0.63
C PHE A 202 0.33 -5.61 1.25
N TYR A 203 1.62 -5.52 1.51
CA TYR A 203 2.30 -4.31 1.95
C TYR A 203 3.60 -4.13 1.17
N PHE A 204 3.93 -2.88 0.89
CA PHE A 204 5.30 -2.49 0.58
C PHE A 204 6.13 -2.49 1.87
N LYS A 205 7.31 -3.10 1.80
CA LYS A 205 8.34 -3.04 2.84
C LYS A 205 9.03 -1.69 2.81
N LYS A 206 9.64 -1.29 3.92
CA LYS A 206 10.45 -0.06 4.04
C LYS A 206 11.52 0.05 2.95
N SER A 207 12.12 -1.07 2.56
CA SER A 207 13.10 -1.17 1.46
C SER A 207 12.55 -0.65 0.13
N PHE A 208 11.26 -0.84 -0.17
CA PHE A 208 10.64 -0.31 -1.38
C PHE A 208 10.61 1.22 -1.36
N MET A 209 10.10 1.80 -0.28
CA MET A 209 10.04 3.26 -0.12
C MET A 209 11.45 3.87 -0.17
N ILE A 210 12.42 3.26 0.50
CA ILE A 210 13.84 3.67 0.44
C ILE A 210 14.38 3.61 -1.00
N TYR A 211 14.00 2.61 -1.80
CA TYR A 211 14.46 2.48 -3.18
C TYR A 211 13.89 3.57 -4.08
N ILE A 212 12.59 3.89 -3.96
CA ILE A 212 11.91 4.83 -4.87
C ILE A 212 12.15 6.31 -4.53
N THR A 213 12.75 6.61 -3.38
CA THR A 213 13.08 7.98 -2.95
C THR A 213 14.58 8.27 -2.95
N GLN A 214 15.40 7.37 -3.49
CA GLN A 214 16.82 7.60 -3.73
C GLN A 214 17.07 8.28 -5.07
#